data_AF-A0A9Q3IYT7-F1
#
_entry.id   AF-A0A9Q3IYT7-F1
#
_cell.length_a   1.000
_cell.length_b   1.000
_cell.length_c   1.000
_cell.angle_alpha   90.00
_cell.angle_beta   90.00
_cell.angle_gamma   90.00
#
_symmetry.space_group_name_H-M   'P 1'
#
loop_
_entity.id
_entity.type
_entity.pdbx_description
1 polymer ?
#
loop_
_entity_poly.entity_id
_entity_poly.type
_entity_poly.pdbx_seq_one_letter_code
_entity_poly.pdbx_strand_id
1 'polypeptide(L)'
;DEVFKEIQDVGEDNSVSSLHLFFGNMDPPPSSYHDSLEELWDEEEEPEEIETVMKMVGSLPPVGVICALSKQESDTLRAYISDNVEKGFIRPSSSSTAVPALFVKKKDGGLRLCVDYRKLNAVTRKNKYPVLPTKWLPTVFNCSSIFSKIDLCGA
;
A
#
# COMPACT_ATOMS: atom_id res chain seq x y z
N ASP A 1 21.34 -10.03 -26.45
CA ASP A 1 20.80 -9.97 -27.82
C ASP A 1 19.30 -9.85 -27.77
N GLU A 2 18.84 -8.75 -28.34
CA GLU A 2 17.48 -8.25 -28.63
C GLU A 2 16.32 -9.19 -28.26
N VAL A 3 15.25 -8.73 -27.61
CA VAL A 3 14.26 -7.84 -28.22
C VAL A 3 13.62 -6.92 -27.18
N PHE A 4 13.94 -5.62 -27.24
CA PHE A 4 12.96 -4.55 -26.98
C PHE A 4 12.29 -4.22 -28.31
N LYS A 5 10.96 -4.29 -28.35
CA LYS A 5 9.99 -3.70 -29.30
C LYS A 5 8.61 -4.06 -28.73
N GLU A 6 7.58 -3.23 -28.63
CA GLU A 6 7.28 -1.88 -29.10
C GLU A 6 6.02 -1.43 -28.32
N ILE A 7 5.71 -0.14 -28.39
CA ILE A 7 4.67 0.60 -27.68
C ILE A 7 3.32 0.57 -28.45
N GLN A 8 2.22 0.80 -27.71
CA GLN A 8 0.85 1.24 -28.13
C GLN A 8 -0.08 0.14 -28.69
N ASP A 9 -1.36 0.08 -28.29
CA ASP A 9 -2.33 1.17 -28.46
C ASP A 9 -3.43 1.20 -27.36
N VAL A 10 -4.02 2.40 -27.19
CA VAL A 10 -5.15 2.66 -26.29
C VAL A 10 -6.45 2.33 -27.05
N GLY A 11 -7.21 1.35 -26.57
CA GLY A 11 -8.54 1.07 -27.10
C GLY A 11 -9.51 2.21 -26.79
N GLU A 12 -10.45 2.48 -27.71
CA GLU A 12 -11.48 3.54 -27.62
C GLU A 12 -12.42 3.42 -26.39
N ASP A 13 -12.26 2.37 -25.57
CA ASP A 13 -12.95 2.16 -24.29
C ASP A 13 -12.11 2.58 -23.06
N ASN A 14 -10.93 3.14 -23.28
CA ASN A 14 -10.01 3.63 -22.25
C ASN A 14 -9.42 2.52 -21.34
N SER A 15 -9.30 1.29 -21.84
CA SER A 15 -8.65 0.17 -21.12
C SER A 15 -7.24 -0.15 -21.65
N VAL A 16 -6.35 -0.63 -20.76
CA VAL A 16 -5.02 -1.18 -21.13
C VAL A 16 -4.85 -2.54 -20.43
N SER A 17 -4.42 -3.55 -21.19
CA SER A 17 -4.38 -4.96 -20.75
C SER A 17 -3.26 -5.28 -19.75
N SER A 18 -3.57 -6.26 -18.89
CA SER A 18 -2.81 -6.77 -17.74
C SER A 18 -1.43 -7.35 -18.06
N LEU A 19 -0.46 -7.08 -17.18
CA LEU A 19 0.85 -7.73 -17.13
C LEU A 19 0.75 -9.01 -16.28
N HIS A 20 0.84 -10.18 -16.92
CA HIS A 20 1.02 -11.44 -16.21
C HIS A 20 2.51 -11.65 -15.88
N LEU A 21 2.85 -11.59 -14.59
CA LEU A 21 4.14 -12.08 -14.07
C LEU A 21 4.09 -13.61 -13.98
N PHE A 22 4.73 -14.29 -14.93
CA PHE A 22 5.05 -15.71 -14.80
C PHE A 22 6.26 -15.88 -13.89
N PHE A 23 6.03 -16.33 -12.66
CA PHE A 23 7.08 -16.93 -11.85
C PHE A 23 7.35 -18.33 -12.41
N GLY A 24 8.59 -18.59 -12.84
CA GLY A 24 9.01 -19.90 -13.33
C GLY A 24 8.70 -21.01 -12.31
N ASN A 25 8.45 -22.21 -12.83
CA ASN A 25 8.04 -23.41 -12.08
C ASN A 25 8.76 -23.55 -10.73
N MET A 26 8.09 -23.16 -9.64
CA MET A 26 8.44 -23.59 -8.28
C MET A 26 7.85 -24.98 -8.07
N ASP A 27 8.64 -25.88 -7.49
CA ASP A 27 8.13 -27.17 -7.02
C ASP A 27 6.96 -26.94 -6.05
N PRO A 28 5.89 -27.74 -6.13
CA PRO A 28 4.74 -27.60 -5.25
C PRO A 28 5.17 -27.82 -3.78
N PRO A 29 4.62 -27.06 -2.82
CA PRO A 29 4.92 -27.26 -1.42
C PRO A 29 4.52 -28.67 -0.95
N PRO A 30 5.18 -29.24 0.09
CA PRO A 30 4.85 -30.56 0.62
C PRO A 30 3.39 -30.66 1.07
N SER A 31 2.73 -31.82 0.88
CA SER A 31 1.29 -31.96 1.17
C SER A 31 0.90 -31.73 2.64
N SER A 32 1.85 -31.79 3.58
CA SER A 32 1.60 -31.50 5.00
C SER A 32 1.27 -30.04 5.30
N TYR A 33 1.36 -29.14 4.31
CA TYR A 33 0.96 -27.74 4.44
C TYR A 33 -0.52 -27.51 4.06
N HIS A 34 -1.18 -28.48 3.42
CA HIS A 34 -2.57 -28.32 2.96
C HIS A 34 -3.60 -28.53 4.07
N ASP A 35 -3.37 -29.51 4.97
CA ASP A 35 -4.39 -29.95 5.95
C ASP A 35 -4.81 -28.90 6.99
N SER A 36 -4.05 -27.81 7.17
CA SER A 36 -4.34 -26.77 8.18
C SER A 36 -4.78 -25.42 7.59
N LEU A 37 -4.78 -25.30 6.26
CA LEU A 37 -5.16 -24.07 5.55
C LEU A 37 -6.56 -24.16 4.94
N GLU A 38 -7.07 -25.37 4.65
CA GLU A 38 -8.43 -25.57 4.14
C GLU A 38 -9.51 -25.07 5.13
N GLU A 39 -9.40 -25.38 6.43
CA GLU A 39 -10.35 -24.89 7.46
C GLU A 39 -10.34 -23.36 7.66
N LEU A 40 -9.28 -22.67 7.23
CA LEU A 40 -9.15 -21.21 7.39
C LEU A 40 -9.70 -20.43 6.18
N TRP A 41 -9.92 -21.12 5.06
CA TRP A 41 -10.28 -20.56 3.76
C TRP A 41 -11.60 -21.10 3.19
N ASP A 42 -12.38 -21.86 3.97
CA ASP A 42 -13.71 -22.38 3.59
C ASP A 42 -14.78 -21.30 3.29
N GLU A 43 -14.47 -20.02 3.49
CA GLU A 43 -15.22 -18.92 2.88
C GLU A 43 -14.48 -18.42 1.63
N GLU A 44 -14.64 -19.15 0.50
CA GLU A 44 -14.31 -18.66 -0.85
C GLU A 44 -15.25 -17.49 -1.21
N GLU A 45 -15.05 -16.32 -0.60
CA GLU A 45 -15.22 -15.09 -1.37
C GLU A 45 -14.02 -15.04 -2.31
N GLU A 46 -14.25 -15.29 -3.61
CA GLU A 46 -13.29 -15.01 -4.68
C GLU A 46 -12.59 -13.68 -4.34
N PRO A 47 -11.24 -13.66 -4.21
CA PRO A 47 -10.55 -12.45 -3.82
C PRO A 47 -10.86 -11.39 -4.87
N GLU A 48 -11.73 -10.44 -4.54
CA GLU A 48 -11.98 -9.27 -5.39
C GLU A 48 -10.61 -8.72 -5.78
N GLU A 49 -10.33 -8.56 -7.08
CA GLU A 49 -9.09 -7.98 -7.57
C GLU A 49 -8.76 -6.76 -6.69
N ILE A 50 -7.51 -6.67 -6.20
CA ILE A 50 -7.09 -5.55 -5.36
C ILE A 50 -7.16 -4.29 -6.22
N GLU A 51 -8.31 -3.64 -6.20
CA GLU A 51 -8.58 -2.44 -6.95
C GLU A 51 -7.74 -1.34 -6.32
N THR A 52 -6.71 -0.90 -7.05
CA THR A 52 -5.82 0.19 -6.62
C THR A 52 -6.52 1.55 -6.58
N VAL A 53 -7.77 1.61 -7.01
CA VAL A 53 -8.60 2.81 -7.04
C VAL A 53 -9.39 2.95 -5.73
N MET A 54 -9.19 4.06 -5.02
CA MET A 54 -9.97 4.38 -3.83
C MET A 54 -11.42 4.73 -4.20
N LYS A 55 -12.37 3.86 -3.83
CA LYS A 55 -13.80 4.16 -3.94
C LYS A 55 -14.24 5.14 -2.85
N MET A 56 -14.94 6.19 -3.24
CA MET A 56 -15.49 7.20 -2.32
C MET A 56 -16.97 6.89 -2.03
N VAL A 57 -17.38 7.06 -0.78
CA VAL A 57 -18.78 6.89 -0.33
C VAL A 57 -19.49 8.25 -0.17
N GLY A 58 -18.72 9.34 -0.16
CA GLY A 58 -19.24 10.70 -0.04
C GLY A 58 -18.44 11.71 -0.86
N SER A 59 -18.80 12.98 -0.73
CA SER A 59 -18.07 14.08 -1.37
C SER A 59 -16.65 14.20 -0.82
N LEU A 60 -15.72 14.60 -1.69
CA LEU A 60 -14.36 14.90 -1.30
C LEU A 60 -14.31 15.98 -0.21
N PRO A 61 -13.42 15.86 0.79
CA PRO A 61 -13.28 16.90 1.80
C PRO A 61 -12.70 18.17 1.17
N PRO A 62 -13.14 19.36 1.59
CA PRO A 62 -12.56 20.61 1.12
C PRO A 62 -11.08 20.68 1.51
N VAL A 63 -10.32 21.49 0.77
CA VAL A 63 -8.91 21.77 1.05
C VAL A 63 -8.74 22.15 2.52
N GLY A 64 -7.99 21.34 3.27
CA GLY A 64 -7.71 21.60 4.67
C GLY A 64 -6.87 22.86 4.86
N VAL A 65 -7.00 23.49 6.02
CA VAL A 65 -6.11 24.60 6.41
C VAL A 65 -4.68 24.07 6.50
N ILE A 66 -3.78 24.64 5.71
CA ILE A 66 -2.35 24.34 5.80
C ILE A 66 -1.84 24.93 7.12
N CYS A 67 -1.31 24.09 8.00
CA CYS A 67 -0.76 24.51 9.28
C CYS A 67 0.48 25.39 9.08
N ALA A 68 0.64 26.40 9.93
CA ALA A 68 1.89 27.15 9.99
C ALA A 68 3.02 26.22 10.47
N LEU A 69 4.09 26.14 9.68
CA LEU A 69 5.26 25.34 9.99
C LEU A 69 6.37 26.24 10.54
N SER A 70 7.12 25.76 11.51
CA SER A 70 8.39 26.38 11.90
C SER A 70 9.40 26.32 10.75
N LYS A 71 10.48 27.08 10.86
CA LYS A 71 11.57 27.06 9.86
C LYS A 71 12.13 25.66 9.67
N GLN A 72 12.42 24.96 10.78
CA GLN A 72 12.98 23.61 10.77
C GLN A 72 12.02 22.60 10.10
N GLU A 73 10.72 22.68 10.39
CA GLU A 73 9.70 21.83 9.76
C GLU A 73 9.56 22.13 8.26
N SER A 74 9.61 23.40 7.88
CA SER A 74 9.53 23.81 6.47
C SER A 74 10.73 23.31 5.66
N ASP A 75 11.93 23.38 6.22
CA ASP A 75 13.15 22.88 5.56
C ASP A 75 13.12 21.35 5.44
N THR A 76 12.65 20.67 6.49
CA THR A 76 12.47 19.21 6.47
C THR A 76 11.42 18.79 5.44
N LEU A 77 10.30 19.52 5.34
CA LEU A 77 9.24 19.26 4.36
C LEU A 77 9.77 19.41 2.93
N ARG A 78 10.53 20.48 2.67
CA ARG A 78 11.09 20.74 1.34
C ARG A 78 12.08 19.65 0.91
N ALA A 79 12.95 19.21 1.82
CA ALA A 79 13.86 18.10 1.57
C ALA A 79 13.09 16.81 1.26
N TYR A 80 12.09 16.47 2.09
CA TYR A 80 11.24 15.29 1.85
C TYR A 80 10.55 15.35 0.49
N ILE A 81 9.97 16.49 0.10
CA ILE A 81 9.29 16.63 -1.19
C ILE A 81 10.29 16.43 -2.34
N SER A 82 11.46 17.08 -2.28
CA SER A 82 12.49 16.95 -3.32
C SER A 82 12.91 15.49 -3.52
N ASP A 83 13.25 14.80 -2.42
CA ASP A 83 13.71 13.41 -2.47
C ASP A 83 12.63 12.46 -3.01
N ASN A 84 11.36 12.65 -2.65
CA ASN A 84 10.28 11.78 -3.08
C ASN A 84 9.81 12.08 -4.52
N VAL A 85 9.98 13.31 -5.00
CA VAL A 85 9.79 13.65 -6.42
C VAL A 85 10.90 13.00 -7.25
N GLU A 86 12.16 13.08 -6.81
CA GLU A 86 13.30 12.46 -7.50
C GLU A 86 13.16 10.93 -7.58
N LYS A 87 12.69 10.30 -6.50
CA LYS A 87 12.38 8.85 -6.47
C LYS A 87 11.14 8.46 -7.28
N GLY A 88 10.33 9.42 -7.73
CA GLY A 88 9.07 9.16 -8.42
C GLY A 88 7.93 8.65 -7.52
N PHE A 89 8.07 8.74 -6.18
CA PHE A 89 7.03 8.33 -5.23
C PHE A 89 5.87 9.33 -5.17
N ILE A 90 6.15 10.62 -5.40
CA ILE A 90 5.13 11.68 -5.46
C ILE A 90 5.32 12.54 -6.71
N ARG A 91 4.26 13.26 -7.09
CA ARG A 91 4.28 14.25 -8.17
C ARG A 91 3.42 15.47 -7.80
N PRO A 92 3.66 16.64 -8.41
CA PRO A 92 2.73 17.75 -8.34
C PRO A 92 1.31 17.32 -8.76
N SER A 93 0.31 17.80 -8.04
CA SER A 93 -1.09 17.44 -8.24
C SER A 93 -1.97 18.69 -8.22
N SER A 94 -3.00 18.70 -9.06
CA SER A 94 -4.06 19.72 -9.11
C SER A 94 -5.37 19.22 -8.48
N SER A 95 -5.27 18.33 -7.50
CA SER A 95 -6.42 17.76 -6.78
C SER A 95 -7.30 18.85 -6.15
N SER A 96 -8.62 18.68 -6.21
CA SER A 96 -9.61 19.53 -5.54
C SER A 96 -9.61 19.38 -4.01
N THR A 97 -8.81 18.45 -3.49
CA THR A 97 -8.64 18.15 -2.07
C THR A 97 -7.17 18.15 -1.69
N ALA A 98 -6.87 18.71 -0.53
CA ALA A 98 -5.59 18.57 0.14
C ALA A 98 -5.80 18.34 1.64
N VAL A 99 -4.90 17.55 2.23
CA VAL A 99 -4.86 17.25 3.66
C VAL A 99 -3.58 17.83 4.27
N PRO A 100 -3.61 18.27 5.55
CA PRO A 100 -2.45 18.89 6.16
C PRO A 100 -1.36 17.86 6.45
N ALA A 101 -0.11 18.30 6.33
CA ALA A 101 1.05 17.59 6.81
C ALA A 101 1.48 18.14 8.18
N LEU A 102 1.83 17.23 9.08
CA LEU A 102 2.19 17.47 10.47
C LEU A 102 3.56 16.84 10.73
N PHE A 103 4.26 17.33 11.75
CA PHE A 103 5.53 16.76 12.18
C PHE A 103 5.45 16.21 13.60
N VAL A 104 6.01 15.01 13.78
CA VAL A 104 6.14 14.37 15.10
C VAL A 104 7.62 14.18 15.40
N LYS A 105 8.04 14.54 16.61
CA LYS A 105 9.42 14.30 17.07
C LYS A 105 9.63 12.81 17.29
N LYS A 106 10.65 12.27 16.65
CA LYS A 106 11.17 10.92 16.90
C LYS A 106 12.00 10.91 18.19
N LYS A 107 12.26 9.71 18.72
CA LYS A 107 13.10 9.50 19.91
C LYS A 107 14.55 9.96 19.70
N ASP A 108 15.05 9.88 18.48
CA ASP A 108 16.39 10.32 18.07
C ASP A 108 16.50 11.85 17.91
N GLY A 109 15.41 12.61 18.15
CA GLY A 109 15.36 14.06 17.97
C GLY A 109 15.04 14.52 16.55
N GLY A 110 14.96 13.59 15.58
CA GLY A 110 14.53 13.88 14.22
C GLY A 110 13.04 14.18 14.10
N LEU A 111 12.63 14.74 12.97
CA LEU A 111 11.22 14.96 12.65
C LEU A 111 10.70 13.86 11.72
N ARG A 112 9.47 13.41 11.96
CA ARG A 112 8.73 12.49 11.09
C ARG A 112 7.56 13.24 10.47
N LEU A 113 7.50 13.28 9.15
CA LEU A 113 6.35 13.78 8.42
C LEU A 113 5.17 12.82 8.58
N CYS A 114 4.01 13.35 8.93
CA CYS A 114 2.75 12.61 9.06
C CYS A 114 1.65 13.37 8.32
N VAL A 115 0.95 12.71 7.40
CA VAL A 115 -0.17 13.31 6.68
C VAL A 115 -1.48 12.94 7.39
N ASP A 116 -2.31 13.93 7.71
CA ASP A 116 -3.58 13.70 8.42
C ASP A 116 -4.70 13.29 7.45
N TYR A 117 -4.78 11.99 7.16
CA TYR A 117 -5.81 11.43 6.30
C TYR A 117 -7.17 11.22 6.98
N ARG A 118 -7.39 11.63 8.23
CA ARG A 118 -8.63 11.28 8.97
C ARG A 118 -9.91 11.70 8.25
N LYS A 119 -9.96 12.91 7.69
CA LYS A 119 -11.12 13.39 6.92
C LYS A 119 -11.31 12.64 5.61
N LEU A 120 -10.22 12.25 4.95
CA LEU A 120 -10.26 11.46 3.72
C LEU A 120 -10.75 10.04 4.03
N ASN A 121 -10.16 9.38 5.03
CA ASN A 121 -10.53 8.03 5.45
C ASN A 121 -12.00 7.90 5.89
N ALA A 122 -12.62 8.99 6.35
CA ALA A 122 -14.03 9.01 6.73
C ALA A 122 -14.99 8.95 5.51
N VAL A 123 -14.53 9.39 4.33
CA VAL A 123 -15.34 9.40 3.09
C VAL A 123 -14.89 8.34 2.08
N THR A 124 -13.83 7.58 2.38
CA THR A 124 -13.36 6.44 1.57
C THR A 124 -14.03 5.14 2.01
N ARG A 125 -14.42 4.30 1.04
CA ARG A 125 -14.92 2.95 1.30
C ARG A 125 -13.79 2.12 1.93
N LYS A 126 -14.05 1.55 3.11
CA LYS A 126 -13.08 0.70 3.78
C LYS A 126 -12.91 -0.59 2.98
N ASN A 127 -11.68 -0.86 2.55
CA ASN A 127 -11.31 -2.18 2.05
C ASN A 127 -11.23 -3.14 3.25
N LYS A 128 -11.99 -4.23 3.20
CA LYS A 128 -12.02 -5.26 4.24
C LYS A 128 -11.23 -6.48 3.78
N TYR A 129 -9.91 -6.34 3.70
CA TYR A 129 -9.06 -7.51 3.52
C TYR A 129 -8.92 -8.22 4.89
N PRO A 130 -9.13 -9.55 4.97
CA PRO A 130 -9.01 -10.28 6.22
C PRO A 130 -7.54 -10.28 6.68
N VAL A 131 -7.27 -9.59 7.79
CA VAL A 131 -5.97 -9.68 8.49
C VAL A 131 -6.11 -10.69 9.62
N LEU A 132 -5.34 -11.78 9.53
CA LEU A 132 -5.36 -12.83 10.56
C LEU A 132 -4.88 -12.28 11.91
N PRO A 133 -5.67 -12.42 12.99
CA PRO A 133 -5.22 -12.01 14.32
C PRO A 133 -4.01 -12.81 14.79
N THR A 134 -3.06 -12.15 15.45
CA THR A 134 -1.81 -12.75 15.95
C THR A 134 -2.02 -14.02 16.80
N LYS A 135 -3.14 -14.11 17.53
CA LYS A 135 -3.49 -15.28 18.36
C LYS A 135 -3.65 -16.59 17.58
N TRP A 136 -3.87 -16.52 16.26
CA TRP A 136 -4.00 -17.70 15.40
C TRP A 136 -2.66 -18.21 14.89
N LEU A 137 -1.59 -17.40 14.94
CA LEU A 137 -0.27 -17.79 14.45
C LEU A 137 0.24 -19.11 15.06
N PRO A 138 0.09 -19.39 16.38
CA PRO A 138 0.55 -20.66 16.94
C PRO A 138 -0.15 -21.89 16.35
N THR A 139 -1.42 -21.78 15.98
CA THR A 139 -2.18 -22.86 15.33
C THR A 139 -1.65 -23.13 13.94
N VAL A 140 -1.32 -22.08 13.19
CA VAL A 140 -0.76 -22.17 11.83
C VAL A 140 0.64 -22.80 11.83
N PHE A 141 1.41 -22.62 12.91
CA PHE A 141 2.81 -23.03 13.00
C PHE A 141 3.08 -24.23 13.93
N ASN A 142 2.02 -24.95 14.34
CA ASN A 142 2.04 -25.89 15.46
C ASN A 142 3.01 -27.09 15.31
N CYS A 143 3.58 -27.30 14.11
CA CYS A 143 4.46 -28.42 13.81
C CYS A 143 5.87 -28.00 13.34
N SER A 144 6.23 -26.71 13.44
CA SER A 144 7.51 -26.20 12.97
C SER A 144 8.48 -25.92 14.11
N SER A 145 9.76 -26.25 13.91
CA SER A 145 10.83 -26.08 14.90
C SER A 145 11.82 -24.95 14.58
N ILE A 146 11.86 -24.50 13.32
CA ILE A 146 12.74 -23.44 12.82
C ILE A 146 11.89 -22.42 12.08
N PHE A 147 12.12 -21.14 12.37
CA PHE A 147 11.38 -20.01 11.79
C PHE A 147 12.35 -18.98 11.23
N SER A 148 11.95 -18.34 10.13
CA SER A 148 12.62 -17.16 9.56
C SER A 148 11.60 -16.03 9.42
N LYS A 149 12.00 -14.81 9.73
CA LYS A 149 11.16 -13.61 9.62
C LYS A 149 11.79 -12.65 8.63
N ILE A 150 10.98 -12.19 7.68
CA ILE A 150 11.36 -11.15 6.71
C ILE A 150 10.52 -9.91 7.04
N ASP A 151 11.16 -8.74 7.03
CA ASP A 151 10.51 -7.44 7.19
C ASP A 151 10.67 -6.68 5.87
N LEU A 152 9.56 -6.28 5.27
CA LEU A 152 9.57 -5.54 4.01
C LEU A 152 9.66 -4.05 4.30
N CYS A 153 10.83 -3.46 4.04
CA CYS A 153 11.04 -2.02 4.19
C CYS A 153 10.28 -1.23 3.13
N GLY A 154 9.32 -0.39 3.56
CA GLY A 154 8.61 0.53 2.66
C GLY A 154 7.29 -0.02 2.10
N ALA A 155 6.84 -1.17 2.57
CA ALA A 155 5.50 -1.70 2.33
C ALA A 155 4.43 -1.00 3.19
#